data_AF-A0A8J6IDW0-F1
#
_entry.id   AF-A0A8J6IDW0-F1
#
_cell.length_a   1.000
_cell.length_b   1.000
_cell.length_c   1.000
_cell.angle_alpha   90.00
_cell.angle_beta   90.00
_cell.angle_gamma   90.00
#
_symmetry.space_group_name_H-M   'P 1'
#
loop_
_entity.id
_entity.type
_entity.pdbx_description
1 polymer ?
#
loop_
_entity_poly.entity_id
_entity_poly.type
_entity_poly.pdbx_seq_one_letter_code
_entity_poly.pdbx_strand_id
1 'polypeptide(L)' 'MAETKKRVGPVKFLGQVRQEGRKVTWTPWRETAITTIMVFVMVAIMSTFFFVTDMVVSTALQFGLSVLEGI' A
#
# COMPACT_ATOMS: atom_id res chain seq x y z
N MET A 1 9.82 -47.59 22.00
CA MET A 1 10.00 -46.42 22.88
C MET A 1 9.70 -45.18 22.04
N ALA A 2 8.57 -44.52 22.28
CA ALA A 2 8.11 -43.42 21.43
C ALA A 2 8.89 -42.14 21.76
N GLU A 3 9.79 -41.74 20.86
CA GLU A 3 10.53 -40.49 20.94
C GLU A 3 9.56 -39.32 20.71
N THR A 4 9.17 -38.65 21.79
CA THR A 4 8.35 -37.45 21.71
C THR A 4 9.18 -36.31 21.15
N LYS A 5 8.99 -36.04 19.85
CA LYS A 5 9.54 -34.91 19.10
C LYS A 5 9.27 -33.61 19.87
N LYS A 6 10.27 -33.14 20.62
CA LYS A 6 10.25 -31.87 21.34
C LYS A 6 10.10 -30.77 20.29
N ARG A 7 8.85 -30.34 20.04
CA ARG A 7 8.56 -29.15 19.23
C ARG A 7 9.49 -28.06 19.74
N VAL A 8 10.30 -27.51 18.84
CA VAL A 8 11.24 -26.41 19.08
C VAL A 8 10.63 -25.49 20.14
N GLY A 9 11.23 -25.47 21.33
CA GLY A 9 10.65 -24.73 22.44
C GLY A 9 10.53 -23.25 22.06
N PRO A 10 9.52 -22.51 22.56
CA PRO A 10 9.36 -21.07 22.28
C PRO A 10 10.65 -20.27 22.52
N VAL A 11 11.47 -20.72 23.47
CA VAL A 11 12.81 -20.17 23.78
C VAL A 11 13.80 -20.32 22.60
N LYS A 12 13.78 -21.44 21.86
CA LYS A 12 14.65 -21.66 20.69
C LYS A 12 14.20 -20.84 19.47
N PHE A 13 12.89 -20.66 19.29
CA PHE A 13 12.33 -19.83 18.22
C PHE A 13 12.72 -18.36 18.34
N LEU A 14 12.76 -17.79 19.56
CA LEU A 14 13.23 -16.42 19.79
C LEU A 14 14.70 -16.24 19.37
N GLY A 15 15.53 -17.25 19.62
CA GLY A 15 16.92 -17.26 19.15
C GLY A 15 17.04 -17.30 17.63
N GLN A 16 16.16 -18.04 16.95
CA GLN A 16 16.10 -18.10 15.49
C GLN A 16 15.58 -16.80 14.88
N VAL A 17 14.53 -16.18 15.44
CA VAL A 17 14.01 -14.87 15.02
C VAL A 17 15.06 -13.78 15.20
N ARG A 18 15.86 -13.81 16.27
CA ARG A 18 16.98 -12.87 16.45
C ARG A 18 18.09 -13.11 15.42
N GLN A 19 18.36 -14.35 15.02
CA GLN A 19 19.33 -14.65 13.96
C GLN A 19 18.83 -14.23 12.57
N GLU A 20 17.54 -14.39 12.28
CA GLU A 20 16.92 -13.96 11.02
C GLU A 20 16.70 -12.44 10.97
N GLY A 21 16.36 -11.83 12.11
CA GLY A 21 16.21 -10.38 12.25
C GLY A 21 17.51 -9.61 11.99
N ARG A 22 18.68 -10.22 12.24
CA ARG A 22 19.98 -9.62 11.88
C ARG A 22 20.22 -9.56 10.37
N LYS A 23 19.47 -10.31 9.56
CA LYS A 23 19.50 -10.24 8.10
C LYS A 23 18.62 -9.12 7.55
N VAL A 24 17.78 -8.51 8.39
CA VAL A 24 16.95 -7.35 8.03
C VAL A 24 17.84 -6.12 8.03
N THR A 25 18.57 -5.93 6.94
CA THR A 25 19.32 -4.69 6.72
C THR A 25 18.33 -3.66 6.19
N TRP A 26 17.96 -2.69 7.03
CA TRP A 26 17.14 -1.58 6.56
C TRP A 26 17.91 -0.81 5.48
N THR A 27 17.28 -0.70 4.33
CA THR A 27 17.80 -0.01 3.17
C THR A 27 18.06 1.46 3.53
N PRO A 28 19.17 2.09 3.06
CA PRO A 28 19.41 3.50 3.35
C PRO A 28 18.25 4.37 2.85
N TRP A 29 17.94 5.43 3.61
CA TRP A 29 16.87 6.39 3.33
C TRP A 29 16.87 6.96 1.90
N ARG A 30 18.05 6.98 1.26
CA ARG A 30 18.22 7.41 -0.13
C ARG A 30 17.48 6.51 -1.11
N GLU A 31 17.55 5.20 -0.93
CA GLU A 31 16.89 4.22 -1.81
C GLU A 31 15.38 4.22 -1.57
N THR A 32 14.94 4.30 -0.31
CA THR A 32 13.52 4.41 0.02
C THR A 32 12.91 5.67 -0.62
N ALA A 33 13.60 6.80 -0.55
CA ALA A 33 13.14 8.05 -1.15
C ALA A 33 13.00 7.94 -2.68
N ILE A 34 13.93 7.27 -3.35
CA ILE A 34 13.86 7.06 -4.80
C ILE A 34 12.61 6.24 -5.17
N THR A 35 12.35 5.14 -4.48
CA THR A 35 11.16 4.31 -4.71
C THR A 35 9.87 5.07 -4.41
N THR A 36 9.85 5.90 -3.36
CA THR A 36 8.71 6.77 -3.06
C THR A 36 8.45 7.78 -4.18
N ILE A 37 9.49 8.42 -4.73
CA ILE A 37 9.35 9.39 -5.82
C ILE A 37 8.78 8.72 -7.08
N MET A 38 9.25 7.51 -7.41
CA MET A 38 8.73 6.76 -8.56
C MET A 38 7.21 6.50 -8.42
N VAL A 39 6.76 6.06 -7.25
CA VAL A 39 5.33 5.86 -6.97
C VAL A 39 4.58 7.19 -6.96
N PHE A 40 5.17 8.24 -6.39
CA PHE A 40 4.56 9.56 -6.30
C PHE A 40 4.24 10.15 -7.68
N VAL A 41 5.13 9.97 -8.66
CA VAL A 41 4.89 10.41 -10.05
C VAL A 41 3.68 9.69 -10.66
N MET A 42 3.57 8.37 -10.48
CA MET A 42 2.41 7.61 -10.97
C MET A 42 1.10 8.10 -10.32
N VAL A 43 1.12 8.30 -9.00
CA VAL A 43 -0.04 8.78 -8.25
C VAL A 43 -0.43 10.19 -8.67
N ALA A 44 0.53 11.08 -8.92
CA ALA A 44 0.26 12.44 -9.39
C ALA A 44 -0.44 12.44 -10.77
N ILE A 45 -0.01 11.58 -11.69
CA ILE A 45 -0.66 11.41 -13.01
C ILE A 45 -2.09 10.87 -12.83
N MET A 46 -2.27 9.82 -12.04
CA MET A 46 -3.60 9.24 -11.78
C MET A 46 -4.53 10.23 -11.08
N SER A 47 -4.03 10.98 -10.10
CA SER A 47 -4.79 12.01 -9.40
C SER A 47 -5.23 13.13 -10.35
N THR A 48 -4.38 13.52 -11.29
CA THR A 48 -4.73 14.53 -12.30
C THR A 48 -5.83 14.01 -13.23
N PHE A 49 -5.74 12.74 -13.66
CA PHE A 49 -6.78 12.12 -14.47
C PHE A 49 -8.13 12.03 -13.75
N PHE A 50 -8.13 11.62 -12.47
CA PHE A 50 -9.35 11.58 -11.68
C PHE A 50 -9.95 12.97 -11.47
N PHE A 51 -9.13 13.98 -11.20
CA PHE A 51 -9.62 15.35 -11.05
C PHE A 51 -10.39 15.85 -12.28
N VAL A 52 -9.89 15.59 -13.49
CA VAL A 52 -10.61 15.92 -14.73
C VAL A 52 -11.89 15.12 -14.86
N THR A 53 -11.85 13.82 -14.52
CA THR A 53 -13.03 12.95 -14.54
C THR A 53 -14.11 13.45 -13.59
N ASP A 54 -13.73 13.88 -12.38
CA ASP A 54 -14.65 14.42 -11.38
C ASP A 54 -15.32 15.73 -11.85
N MET A 55 -14.60 16.58 -12.59
CA MET A 55 -15.18 17.77 -13.23
C MET A 55 -16.23 17.40 -14.28
N VAL A 56 -15.97 16.37 -15.10
CA VAL A 56 -16.93 15.90 -16.10
C VAL A 56 -18.16 15.28 -15.44
N VAL A 57 -17.95 14.41 -14.44
CA VAL A 57 -19.04 13.74 -13.73
C VAL A 57 -19.91 14.73 -12.96
N SER A 58 -19.31 15.70 -12.26
CA SER A 58 -20.09 16.72 -11.53
C SER A 58 -20.96 17.57 -12.46
N THR A 59 -20.44 17.96 -13.61
CA THR A 59 -21.21 18.69 -14.64
C THR A 59 -22.33 17.82 -15.20
N ALA A 60 -22.05 16.54 -15.48
CA ALA A 60 -23.06 15.59 -15.97
C ALA A 60 -24.19 15.35 -14.95
N LEU A 61 -23.86 15.25 -13.65
CA LEU A 61 -24.85 15.10 -12.58
C LEU A 61 -25.70 16.36 -12.40
N GLN A 62 -25.09 17.55 -12.44
CA GLN A 62 -25.82 18.82 -12.38
C GLN A 62 -26.77 18.97 -13.58
N PHE A 63 -26.30 18.61 -14.78
CA PHE A 63 -27.14 18.59 -15.97
C PHE A 63 -28.31 17.60 -15.81
N GLY A 64 -28.05 16.39 -15.33
CA GLY A 64 -29.09 15.40 -15.05
C GLY A 64 -30.15 15.88 -14.04
N LEU A 65 -29.71 16.52 -12.95
CA LEU A 65 -30.62 17.10 -11.95
C LEU A 65 -31.44 18.26 -12.53
N SER A 66 -30.81 19.14 -13.31
CA SER A 66 -31.50 20.27 -13.95
C SER A 66 -32.55 19.82 -14.97
N VAL A 67 -32.31 18.71 -15.68
CA VAL A 67 -33.27 18.11 -16.61
C VAL A 67 -34.43 17.47 -15.84
N LEU A 68 -34.18 16.89 -14.67
CA LEU A 68 -35.21 16.25 -13.84
C LEU A 68 -36.10 17.29 -13.12
N GLU A 69 -35.54 18.38 -12.60
CA GLU A 69 -36.31 19.46 -11.97
C GLU A 69 -37.00 20.39 -13.00
N GLY A 70 -36.54 20.37 -14.26
CA GLY A 70 -37.10 21.14 -15.37
C GLY A 70 -38.21 20.42 -16.16
N ILE A 71 -38.59 19.20 -15.75
CA ILE A 71 -39.79 18.47 -16.21
C ILE A 71 -40.92 18.65 -15.20
#